data_AF-A0A7V1N8M6-F1
#
_entry.id   AF-A0A7V1N8M6-F1
#
_cell.length_a   1.000
_cell.length_b   1.000
_cell.length_c   1.000
_cell.angle_alpha   90.00
_cell.angle_beta   90.00
_cell.angle_gamma   90.00
#
_symmetry.space_group_name_H-M   'P 1'
#
loop_
_entity.id
_entity.type
_entity.pdbx_description
1 polymer ?
#
loop_
_entity_poly.entity_id
_entity_poly.type
_entity_poly.pdbx_seq_one_letter_code
_entity_poly.pdbx_strand_id
1 'polypeptide(L)' 'MMRHARLRTISPALGLLLALQASAATFYVAPDGTDAPDRGLSEDLPFRSLSYALTVADTTLGRPHEIHLASGRYTS' A
#
# COMPACT_ATOMS: atom_id res chain seq x y z
N MET A 1 -55.33 -6.46 18.13
CA MET A 1 -54.24 -7.44 18.31
C MET A 1 -52.98 -6.90 17.65
N MET A 2 -51.87 -6.91 18.38
CA MET A 2 -50.62 -6.21 18.09
C MET A 2 -49.76 -6.91 17.03
N ARG A 3 -48.93 -6.08 16.36
CA ARG A 3 -48.00 -6.39 15.27
C ARG A 3 -46.80 -7.21 15.78
N HIS A 4 -46.41 -8.24 15.04
CA HIS A 4 -45.06 -8.79 15.11
C HIS A 4 -44.39 -8.67 13.74
N ALA A 5 -43.69 -7.55 13.55
CA ALA A 5 -42.70 -7.42 12.50
C ALA A 5 -41.54 -8.38 12.83
N ARG A 6 -41.31 -9.39 11.99
CA ARG A 6 -40.12 -10.23 12.09
C ARG A 6 -38.95 -9.46 11.49
N LEU A 7 -38.01 -9.04 12.34
CA LEU A 7 -36.70 -8.56 11.91
C LEU A 7 -36.02 -9.67 11.11
N ARG A 8 -35.79 -9.42 9.82
CA ARG A 8 -34.86 -10.25 9.04
C ARG A 8 -33.46 -9.78 9.39
N THR A 9 -32.76 -10.63 10.14
CA THR A 9 -31.33 -10.54 10.43
C THR A 9 -30.56 -10.24 9.16
N ILE A 10 -29.88 -9.10 9.13
CA ILE A 10 -28.90 -8.78 8.10
C ILE A 10 -27.68 -9.65 8.41
N SER A 11 -27.38 -10.63 7.56
CA SER A 11 -26.19 -11.46 7.72
C SER A 11 -24.92 -10.59 7.74
N PRO A 12 -24.05 -10.67 8.77
CA PRO A 12 -22.81 -9.91 8.82
C PRO A 12 -21.78 -10.37 7.77
N ALA A 13 -22.05 -11.49 7.08
CA ALA A 13 -21.18 -12.03 6.03
C ALA A 13 -20.98 -11.09 4.83
N LEU A 14 -21.87 -10.12 4.62
CA LEU A 14 -21.73 -9.15 3.52
C LEU A 14 -20.80 -7.96 3.88
N GLY A 15 -20.52 -7.73 5.17
CA GLY A 15 -19.56 -6.71 5.61
C GLY A 15 -18.11 -7.22 5.65
N LEU A 16 -17.92 -8.54 5.79
CA LEU A 16 -16.58 -9.15 5.89
C LEU A 16 -15.90 -9.32 4.52
N LEU A 17 -16.65 -9.24 3.42
CA LEU A 17 -16.11 -9.36 2.06
C LEU A 17 -15.63 -8.03 1.46
N LEU A 18 -15.90 -6.88 2.12
CA LEU A 18 -15.46 -5.56 1.67
C LEU A 18 -14.09 -5.15 2.24
N ALA A 19 -13.53 -5.94 3.16
CA ALA A 19 -12.11 -5.86 3.51
C ALA A 19 -11.26 -6.60 2.46
N LEU A 20 -11.61 -6.50 1.18
CA LEU A 20 -10.71 -6.82 0.08
C LEU A 20 -9.54 -5.85 0.21
N GLN A 21 -8.53 -6.27 0.97
CA GLN A 21 -7.40 -5.48 1.40
C GLN A 21 -6.87 -4.72 0.19
N ALA A 22 -7.02 -3.40 0.20
CA ALA A 22 -6.17 -2.54 -0.60
C ALA A 22 -4.76 -2.75 -0.05
N SER A 23 -4.03 -3.73 -0.59
CA SER A 23 -2.64 -3.97 -0.21
C SER A 23 -1.90 -2.66 -0.45
N ALA A 24 -1.23 -2.17 0.60
CA ALA A 24 -0.32 -1.05 0.47
C ALA A 24 0.68 -1.35 -0.65
N ALA A 25 1.05 -0.35 -1.45
CA ALA A 25 2.18 -0.54 -2.36
C ALA A 25 3.46 -0.49 -1.51
N THR A 26 4.31 -1.51 -1.68
CA THR A 26 5.59 -1.61 -0.99
C THR A 26 6.69 -1.18 -1.94
N PHE A 27 7.49 -0.21 -1.51
CA PHE A 27 8.64 0.28 -2.25
C PHE A 27 9.94 0.00 -1.49
N TYR A 28 11.02 -0.26 -2.22
CA TYR A 28 12.35 -0.53 -1.68
C TYR A 28 13.34 0.51 -2.17
N VAL A 29 14.14 1.05 -1.24
CA VAL A 29 15.12 2.11 -1.51
C VAL A 29 16.47 1.72 -0.91
N ALA A 30 17.53 1.78 -1.70
CA ALA A 30 18.90 1.47 -1.26
C ALA A 30 19.90 2.50 -1.82
N PRO A 31 21.00 2.83 -1.08
CA PRO A 31 21.97 3.83 -1.53
C PRO A 31 22.67 3.49 -2.86
N ASP A 32 22.77 2.20 -3.19
CA ASP A 32 23.36 1.65 -4.41
C ASP A 32 22.30 1.30 -5.48
N GLY A 33 21.03 1.63 -5.24
CA GLY A 33 19.94 1.42 -6.19
C GLY A 33 19.96 2.36 -7.40
N THR A 34 18.89 2.32 -8.20
CA THR A 34 18.72 3.15 -9.40
C THR A 34 17.30 3.70 -9.47
N ASP A 35 17.17 5.00 -9.70
CA ASP A 35 15.89 5.66 -9.94
C ASP A 35 15.45 5.41 -11.39
N ALA A 36 14.57 4.43 -11.59
CA ALA A 36 14.07 4.01 -12.91
C ALA A 36 12.65 3.40 -12.78
N PRO A 37 11.81 3.48 -13.82
CA PRO A 37 10.40 3.07 -13.74
C PRO A 37 10.17 1.56 -13.58
N ASP A 38 11.16 0.72 -13.88
CA ASP A 38 11.14 -0.74 -13.76
C ASP A 38 11.68 -1.25 -12.41
N ARG A 39 11.90 -0.34 -11.46
CA ARG A 39 12.52 -0.62 -10.15
C ARG A 39 11.62 -0.22 -8.99
N GLY A 40 12.11 -0.46 -7.78
CA GLY A 40 11.51 -0.05 -6.51
C GLY A 40 10.47 -1.01 -5.97
N LEU A 41 10.02 -2.02 -6.72
CA LEU A 41 9.03 -3.01 -6.25
C LEU A 41 9.66 -4.29 -5.67
N SER A 42 10.99 -4.37 -5.60
CA SER A 42 11.74 -5.50 -5.02
C SER A 42 13.06 -5.02 -4.38
N GLU A 43 13.53 -5.73 -3.36
CA GLU A 43 14.86 -5.53 -2.74
C GLU A 43 16.01 -5.71 -3.74
N ASP A 44 15.86 -6.57 -4.76
CA ASP A 44 16.91 -6.81 -5.77
C ASP A 44 17.09 -5.65 -6.75
N LEU A 45 16.04 -4.83 -6.92
CA LEU A 45 16.01 -3.71 -7.86
C LEU A 45 15.45 -2.46 -7.15
N PRO A 46 16.13 -1.93 -6.11
CA PRO A 46 15.59 -0.84 -5.33
C PRO A 46 15.75 0.50 -6.07
N PHE A 47 14.92 1.48 -5.71
CA PHE A 47 15.19 2.87 -6.02
C PHE A 47 16.45 3.35 -5.31
N ARG A 48 17.07 4.40 -5.84
CA ARG A 48 18.25 5.02 -5.20
C ARG A 48 17.83 6.04 -4.15
N SER A 49 16.81 6.85 -4.46
CA SER A 49 16.46 8.02 -3.66
C SER A 49 15.07 7.94 -3.04
N LEU A 50 14.97 8.45 -1.81
CA LEU A 50 13.70 8.64 -1.11
C LEU A 50 12.76 9.59 -1.88
N SER A 51 13.30 10.65 -2.47
CA SER A 51 12.52 11.62 -3.25
C SER A 51 11.84 10.99 -4.47
N TYR A 52 12.53 10.09 -5.16
CA TYR A 52 11.93 9.34 -6.27
C TYR A 52 10.84 8.40 -5.79
N ALA A 53 11.10 7.63 -4.72
CA ALA A 53 10.11 6.71 -4.12
C ALA A 53 8.82 7.46 -3.70
N LEU A 54 8.95 8.63 -3.07
CA LEU A 54 7.81 9.45 -2.67
C LEU A 54 7.03 10.00 -3.88
N THR A 55 7.73 10.39 -4.94
CA THR A 55 7.09 10.84 -6.18
C THR A 55 6.25 9.73 -6.81
N VAL A 56 6.80 8.52 -6.88
CA VAL A 56 6.09 7.33 -7.40
C VAL A 56 4.90 6.97 -6.50
N ALA A 57 5.09 6.98 -5.18
CA ALA A 57 4.03 6.71 -4.20
C ALA A 57 2.87 7.72 -4.33
N ASP A 58 3.15 9.02 -4.49
CA ASP A 58 2.14 10.07 -4.62
C ASP A 58 1.30 9.92 -5.89
N THR A 59 1.90 9.46 -7.00
CA THR A 59 1.14 9.14 -8.22
C THR A 59 0.20 7.94 -8.09
N THR A 60 0.34 7.15 -7.02
CA THR A 60 -0.50 5.98 -6.74
C THR A 60 -1.58 6.36 -5.73
N LEU A 61 -2.70 6.91 -6.23
CA LEU A 61 -3.75 7.51 -5.39
C LEU A 61 -4.45 6.50 -4.45
N GLY A 62 -4.74 6.98 -3.23
CA GLY A 62 -5.81 6.44 -2.38
C GLY A 62 -5.47 5.20 -1.55
N ARG A 63 -4.19 4.86 -1.40
CA ARG A 63 -3.74 3.72 -0.57
C ARG A 63 -2.54 4.11 0.30
N PRO A 64 -2.43 3.56 1.54
CA PRO A 64 -1.20 3.68 2.29
C PRO A 64 -0.04 3.03 1.50
N HIS A 65 1.16 3.58 1.65
CA HIS A 65 2.38 3.06 1.03
C HIS A 65 3.39 2.69 2.12
N GLU A 66 4.12 1.62 1.90
CA GLU A 66 5.24 1.20 2.74
C GLU A 66 6.54 1.44 1.97
N ILE A 67 7.55 2.00 2.64
CA ILE A 67 8.87 2.24 2.06
C ILE A 67 9.91 1.57 2.95
N HIS A 68 10.57 0.52 2.44
CA HIS A 68 11.71 -0.12 3.09
C HIS A 68 13.00 0.59 2.69
N LEU A 69 13.78 0.97 3.70
CA LEU A 69 15.10 1.57 3.53
C LEU A 69 16.17 0.56 3.87
N ALA A 70 17.04 0.26 2.90
CA ALA A 70 18.27 -0.47 3.19
C ALA A 70 19.17 0.38 4.11
N SER A 71 20.03 -0.29 4.89
CA SER A 71 21.00 0.40 5.71
C SER A 71 22.02 1.15 4.84
N GLY A 72 22.30 2.41 5.20
CA GLY A 72 23.39 3.15 4.59
C GLY A 72 23.19 4.66 4.64
N ARG A 73 23.99 5.39 3.85
CA ARG A 73 23.93 6.86 3.79
C ARG A 73 23.18 7.30 2.54
N TYR A 74 22.09 8.00 2.75
CA TYR A 74 21.37 8.71 1.69
C TYR A 74 21.82 10.17 1.66
N THR A 75 22.04 10.69 0.46
CA THR A 75 22.34 12.10 0.22
C THR A 75 21.27 12.69 -0.66
N SER A 76 20.97 13.97 -0.44
CA SER A 76 19.96 14.70 -1.20
C SER A 76 20.45 15.12 -2.58
#